data_AF-A0A3C1B9F5-F1
#
_entry.id   AF-A0A3C1B9F5-F1
#
_cell.length_a   1.000
_cell.length_b   1.000
_cell.length_c   1.000
_cell.angle_alpha   90.00
_cell.angle_beta   90.00
_cell.angle_gamma   90.00
#
_symmetry.space_group_name_H-M   'P 1'
#
loop_
_entity.id
_entity.type
_entity.pdbx_description
1 polymer ?
#
loop_
_entity_poly.entity_id
_entity_poly.type
_entity_poly.pdbx_seq_one_letter_code
_entity_poly.pdbx_strand_id
1 'polypeptide(L)'
;MKAFAQLIKTLDETSQTNAKLAALSEYFKSAAPEDRVWCIALFSGRRPARSVTTTEMRIWAAEAAELPLWLLENTYHIVGDLAET
;
A
#
# COMPACT_ATOMS: atom_id res chain seq x y z
N MET A 1 -10.84 3.08 -1.18
CA MET A 1 -9.38 2.86 -1.35
C MET A 1 -8.47 4.10 -1.47
N LYS A 2 -8.76 5.18 -2.23
CA LYS A 2 -7.84 6.35 -2.29
C LYS A 2 -7.54 6.98 -0.92
N ALA A 3 -8.56 7.09 -0.07
CA ALA A 3 -8.41 7.57 1.31
C ALA A 3 -7.49 6.66 2.16
N PHE A 4 -7.54 5.34 1.92
CA PHE A 4 -6.69 4.39 2.64
C PHE A 4 -5.22 4.53 2.22
N ALA A 5 -4.94 4.67 0.93
CA ALA A 5 -3.60 4.93 0.44
C ALA A 5 -3.03 6.23 1.05
N GLN A 6 -3.85 7.27 1.15
CA GLN A 6 -3.46 8.52 1.80
C GLN A 6 -3.18 8.33 3.31
N LEU A 7 -4.00 7.53 4.02
CA LEU A 7 -3.72 7.18 5.41
C LEU A 7 -2.36 6.49 5.55
N ILE A 8 -2.06 5.49 4.72
CA ILE A 8 -0.78 4.77 4.77
C ILE A 8 0.39 5.75 4.57
N LYS A 9 0.31 6.62 3.56
CA LYS A 9 1.32 7.65 3.33
C LYS A 9 1.52 8.55 4.56
N THR A 10 0.44 9.04 5.15
CA THR A 10 0.51 9.89 6.36
C THR A 10 1.08 9.14 7.57
N LEU A 11 0.82 7.83 7.70
CA LEU A 11 1.37 7.00 8.78
C LEU A 11 2.86 6.70 8.61
N ASP A 12 3.33 6.65 7.36
CA ASP A 12 4.73 6.41 7.01
C ASP A 12 5.59 7.67 7.21
N GLU A 13 5.04 8.84 6.86
CA GLU A 13 5.69 10.14 7.02
C GLU A 13 5.89 10.58 8.50
N THR A 14 5.29 9.88 9.46
CA THR A 14 5.38 10.26 10.89
C THR A 14 5.86 9.11 11.78
N SER A 15 6.70 9.45 12.77
CA SER A 15 7.12 8.52 13.83
C SER A 15 6.37 8.72 15.15
N GLN A 16 5.58 9.79 15.28
CA GLN A 16 4.91 10.14 16.54
C GLN A 16 3.62 9.32 16.75
N THR A 17 3.54 8.58 17.85
CA THR A 17 2.38 7.74 18.18
C THR A 17 1.07 8.52 18.20
N ASN A 18 1.06 9.72 18.79
CA ASN A 18 -0.15 10.55 18.87
C ASN A 18 -0.61 11.03 17.49
N ALA A 19 0.32 11.33 16.58
CA ALA A 19 0.00 11.70 15.20
C ALA A 19 -0.63 10.52 14.44
N LYS A 20 -0.10 9.31 14.61
CA LYS A 20 -0.67 8.09 14.04
C LYS A 20 -2.08 7.82 14.56
N LEU A 21 -2.30 7.97 15.87
CA LEU A 21 -3.62 7.81 16.49
C LEU A 21 -4.64 8.84 15.96
N ALA A 22 -4.23 10.08 15.77
CA ALA A 22 -5.08 11.12 15.21
C ALA A 22 -5.46 10.79 13.75
N ALA A 23 -4.49 10.40 12.92
CA ALA A 23 -4.72 10.03 11.52
C ALA A 23 -5.67 8.82 11.39
N LEU A 24 -5.46 7.78 12.20
CA LEU A 24 -6.35 6.62 12.24
C LEU A 24 -7.77 7.00 12.69
N SER A 25 -7.89 7.80 13.74
CA SER A 25 -9.19 8.25 14.25
C SER A 25 -9.95 9.05 13.20
N GLU A 26 -9.27 9.93 12.47
CA GLU A 26 -9.89 10.74 11.42
C GLU A 26 -10.31 9.89 10.22
N TYR A 27 -9.47 8.93 9.83
CA TYR A 27 -9.81 7.97 8.78
C TYR A 27 -11.07 7.16 9.15
N PHE A 28 -11.18 6.66 10.38
CA PHE A 28 -12.34 5.88 10.79
C PHE A 28 -13.64 6.69 10.89
N LYS A 29 -13.57 8.02 11.03
CA LYS A 29 -14.76 8.89 11.00
C LYS A 29 -15.27 9.12 9.58
N SER A 30 -14.36 9.32 8.63
CA SER A 30 -14.66 9.79 7.28
C SER A 30 -14.73 8.69 6.21
N ALA A 31 -14.03 7.57 6.39
CA ALA A 31 -13.96 6.50 5.40
C ALA A 31 -15.31 5.80 5.18
N ALA A 32 -15.51 5.20 4.01
CA ALA A 32 -16.67 4.36 3.75
C ALA A 32 -16.66 3.11 4.68
N PRO A 33 -17.82 2.55 5.07
CA PRO A 33 -17.88 1.41 6.00
C PRO A 33 -17.01 0.21 5.56
N GLU A 34 -17.01 -0.12 4.27
CA GLU A 34 -16.20 -1.20 3.70
C GLU A 34 -14.69 -0.96 3.85
N ASP A 35 -14.24 0.26 3.54
CA ASP A 35 -12.85 0.71 3.67
C ASP A 35 -12.38 0.69 5.15
N ARG A 36 -13.29 0.92 6.12
CA ARG A 36 -12.98 0.80 7.56
C ARG A 36 -12.73 -0.64 7.97
N VAL A 37 -13.58 -1.57 7.53
CA VAL A 37 -13.44 -3.00 7.83
C VAL A 37 -12.13 -3.53 7.27
N TRP A 38 -11.80 -3.15 6.03
CA TRP A 38 -10.51 -3.49 5.41
C TRP A 38 -9.31 -2.94 6.18
N CYS A 39 -9.35 -1.68 6.59
CA CYS A 39 -8.30 -1.07 7.40
C CYS A 39 -8.07 -1.87 8.69
N ILE A 40 -9.15 -2.21 9.42
CA ILE A 40 -9.05 -3.03 10.64
C ILE A 40 -8.47 -4.40 10.34
N ALA A 41 -8.94 -5.08 9.29
CA ALA A 41 -8.45 -6.41 8.92
C ALA A 41 -6.94 -6.40 8.61
N LEU A 42 -6.46 -5.39 7.89
CA LEU A 42 -5.05 -5.23 7.52
C LEU A 42 -4.16 -4.96 8.74
N PHE A 43 -4.56 -4.05 9.64
CA PHE A 43 -3.76 -3.72 10.83
C PHE A 43 -3.86 -4.76 11.96
N SER A 44 -4.93 -5.54 12.03
CA SER A 44 -5.10 -6.60 13.04
C SER A 44 -4.48 -7.95 12.64
N GLY A 45 -3.79 -8.01 11.50
CA GLY A 45 -3.19 -9.25 10.98
C GLY A 45 -4.18 -10.23 10.37
N ARG A 46 -5.47 -9.88 10.27
CA ARG A 46 -6.53 -10.68 9.64
C ARG A 46 -6.62 -10.45 8.13
N ARG A 47 -5.47 -10.26 7.49
CA ARG A 47 -5.39 -10.06 6.05
C ARG A 47 -5.80 -11.34 5.31
N PRO A 48 -6.52 -11.25 4.18
CA PRO A 48 -6.78 -12.39 3.31
C PRO A 48 -5.49 -13.05 2.84
N ALA A 49 -5.58 -14.32 2.43
CA ALA A 49 -4.49 -15.00 1.76
C ALA A 49 -4.04 -14.21 0.52
N ARG A 50 -2.74 -14.17 0.26
CA ARG A 50 -2.20 -13.56 -0.97
C ARG A 50 -2.77 -14.32 -2.16
N SER A 51 -3.58 -13.64 -2.96
CA SER A 51 -4.14 -14.17 -4.21
C SER A 51 -3.21 -14.00 -5.40
N VAL A 52 -2.14 -13.22 -5.25
CA VAL A 52 -1.20 -12.86 -6.32
C VAL A 52 0.25 -13.05 -5.91
N THR A 53 1.04 -13.43 -6.91
CA THR A 53 2.49 -13.59 -6.82
C THR A 53 3.21 -12.27 -7.11
N THR A 54 4.45 -12.16 -6.62
CA THR A 54 5.32 -11.02 -6.93
C THR A 54 5.61 -10.90 -8.43
N THR A 55 5.66 -12.02 -9.15
CA THR A 55 5.86 -12.05 -10.60
C THR A 55 4.72 -11.36 -11.34
N GLU A 56 3.47 -11.70 -10.99
CA GLU A 56 2.29 -11.06 -11.59
C GLU A 56 2.29 -9.54 -11.31
N MET A 57 2.63 -9.13 -10.09
CA MET A 57 2.71 -7.71 -9.75
C MET A 57 3.74 -6.95 -10.57
N ARG A 58 4.91 -7.54 -10.86
CA ARG A 58 5.93 -6.92 -11.71
C ARG A 58 5.47 -6.77 -13.16
N ILE A 59 4.82 -7.80 -13.69
CA ILE A 59 4.28 -7.79 -15.05
C ILE A 59 3.24 -6.67 -15.18
N TRP A 60 2.28 -6.61 -14.25
CA TRP A 60 1.24 -5.58 -14.28
C TRP A 60 1.76 -4.18 -14.04
N ALA A 61 2.80 -4.01 -13.22
CA ALA A 61 3.46 -2.72 -13.04
C ALA A 61 4.13 -2.24 -14.35
N ALA A 62 4.84 -3.14 -15.03
CA ALA A 62 5.46 -2.84 -16.32
C ALA A 62 4.41 -2.50 -17.40
N GLU A 63 3.32 -3.27 -17.47
CA GLU A 63 2.19 -3.01 -18.37
C GLU A 63 1.52 -1.66 -18.07
N ALA A 64 1.23 -1.35 -16.80
CA ALA A 64 0.60 -0.10 -16.40
C ALA A 64 1.48 1.14 -16.63
N ALA A 65 2.80 0.98 -16.57
CA ALA A 65 3.77 2.03 -16.85
C ALA A 65 4.13 2.15 -18.33
N GLU A 66 3.65 1.24 -19.19
CA GLU A 66 4.04 1.13 -20.61
C GLU A 66 5.56 0.95 -20.80
N LEU A 67 6.21 0.26 -19.86
CA LEU A 67 7.65 0.00 -19.87
C LEU A 67 7.92 -1.49 -20.09
N PRO A 68 9.03 -1.84 -20.75
CA PRO A 68 9.41 -3.24 -20.86
C PRO A 68 9.83 -3.80 -19.49
N LEU A 69 9.43 -5.04 -19.20
CA LEU A 69 9.65 -5.69 -17.89
C LEU A 69 11.13 -5.67 -17.45
N TRP A 70 12.06 -5.86 -18.38
CA TRP A 70 13.50 -5.86 -18.08
C TRP A 70 13.99 -4.53 -17.48
N LEU A 71 13.33 -3.41 -17.80
CA LEU A 71 13.69 -2.10 -17.25
C LEU A 71 13.24 -1.98 -15.80
N LEU A 72 12.03 -2.45 -15.49
CA LEU A 72 11.52 -2.51 -14.12
C LEU A 72 12.36 -3.45 -13.25
N GLU A 73 12.78 -4.60 -13.77
CA GLU A 73 13.67 -5.53 -13.07
C GLU A 73 15.04 -4.91 -12.76
N ASN A 74 15.62 -4.13 -13.68
CA ASN A 74 16.87 -3.42 -13.43
C ASN A 74 16.73 -2.34 -12.36
N THR A 75 15.65 -1.56 -12.39
CA THR A 75 15.40 -0.54 -11.35
C THR A 75 15.21 -1.20 -9.98
N TYR A 76 14.52 -2.34 -9.92
CA TYR A 76 14.35 -3.10 -8.68
C TYR A 76 15.70 -3.53 -8.06
N HIS A 77 16.69 -3.90 -8.87
CA HIS A 77 18.03 -4.22 -8.37
C HIS A 77 18.75 -3.04 -7.70
N ILE A 78 18.35 -1.81 -8.02
CA ILE A 78 18.92 -0.58 -7.45
C ILE A 78 18.11 -0.11 -6.23
N VAL A 79 16.79 -0.10 -6.35
CA VAL A 79 15.87 0.43 -5.32
C VAL A 79 15.62 -0.57 -4.19
N GLY A 80 15.52 -1.86 -4.50
CA GLY A 80 15.33 -2.94 -3.52
C GLY A 80 13.87 -3.13 -3.03
N ASP A 81 12.98 -2.17 -3.28
CA ASP A 81 11.55 -2.27 -2.98
C ASP A 81 10.70 -2.18 -4.25
N LEU A 82 9.85 -3.18 -4.48
CA LEU A 82 8.92 -3.22 -5.61
C LEU A 82 7.85 -2.13 -5.52
N ALA A 83 7.49 -1.69 -4.31
CA ALA A 83 6.53 -0.60 -4.14
C ALA A 83 7.10 0.77 -4.55
N GLU A 84 8.43 0.90 -4.56
CA GLU A 84 9.17 2.12 -4.94
C GLU A 84 9.76 2.05 -6.37
N THR A 85 9.67 0.89 -7.03
CA THR A 85 10.18 0.64 -8.39
C THR A 85 9.13 1.00 -9.44
#